data_AF-A0A5Y6P403-F1
#
_entry.id   AF-A0A5Y6P403-F1
#
_cell.length_a   1.000
_cell.length_b   1.000
_cell.length_c   1.000
_cell.angle_alpha   90.00
_cell.angle_beta   90.00
_cell.angle_gamma   90.00
#
_symmetry.space_group_name_H-M   'P 1'
#
loop_
_entity.id
_entity.type
_entity.pdbx_description
1 polymer ?
#
loop_
_entity_poly.entity_id
_entity_poly.type
_entity_poly.pdbx_seq_one_letter_code
_entity_poly.pdbx_strand_id
1 'polypeptide(L)'
;DSYSNRVMNGVTGTEHFIEFINGFDCDAERLRNAHISTCILGEGYRSWGGETSHEDTIWQDLARVRTFDRIALAGQKAAFKAIDKKASELYFIKISIEELLRDLKGAKVLIGYEVSWDEERNTDANVSAGKFYLNIKMMNNPIVKQIT
;
A
#
# COMPACT_ATOMS: atom_id res chain seq x y z
N ASP A 1 -3.20 -7.96 -2.60
CA ASP A 1 -2.41 -9.21 -2.65
C ASP A 1 -0.92 -8.97 -2.47
N SER A 2 -0.25 -9.93 -1.83
CA SER A 2 1.21 -9.94 -1.70
C SER A 2 1.91 -10.27 -3.02
N TYR A 3 3.12 -9.76 -3.20
CA TYR A 3 4.07 -10.23 -4.21
C TYR A 3 4.65 -11.61 -3.84
N SER A 4 4.73 -11.91 -2.55
CA SER A 4 5.35 -13.12 -2.01
C SER A 4 4.55 -14.39 -2.31
N ASN A 5 5.26 -15.52 -2.29
CA ASN A 5 4.75 -16.88 -2.46
C ASN A 5 3.99 -17.10 -3.79
N ARG A 6 4.33 -16.35 -4.84
CA ARG A 6 3.76 -16.53 -6.17
C ARG A 6 4.67 -17.41 -7.02
N VAL A 7 4.08 -18.35 -7.74
CA VAL A 7 4.80 -19.18 -8.71
C VAL A 7 5.33 -18.31 -9.86
N MET A 8 6.62 -18.46 -10.15
CA MET A 8 7.33 -17.77 -11.22
C MET A 8 7.35 -18.66 -12.47
N ASN A 9 6.34 -18.48 -13.33
CA ASN A 9 6.21 -19.30 -14.54
C ASN A 9 7.38 -19.07 -15.51
N GLY A 10 7.89 -20.16 -16.09
CA GLY A 10 9.00 -20.12 -17.06
C GLY A 10 10.39 -20.02 -16.44
N VAL A 11 10.50 -19.94 -15.11
CA VAL A 11 11.79 -20.02 -14.41
C VAL A 11 12.23 -21.47 -14.29
N THR A 12 13.44 -21.76 -14.75
CA THR A 12 14.03 -23.11 -14.73
C THR A 12 15.22 -23.23 -13.77
N GLY A 13 15.66 -22.12 -13.18
CA GLY A 13 16.86 -22.08 -12.36
C GLY A 13 17.08 -20.70 -11.74
N THR A 14 17.89 -20.65 -10.69
CA THR A 14 18.47 -19.43 -10.13
C THR A 14 19.99 -19.53 -10.26
N GLU A 15 20.67 -18.39 -10.46
CA GLU A 15 22.15 -18.36 -10.53
C GLU A 15 22.77 -18.82 -9.20
N HIS A 16 22.18 -18.36 -8.09
CA HIS A 16 22.55 -18.79 -6.75
C HIS A 16 21.43 -19.64 -6.16
N PHE A 17 21.78 -20.80 -5.62
CA PHE A 17 20.86 -21.61 -4.84
C PHE A 17 20.63 -20.95 -3.48
N ILE A 18 19.36 -20.78 -3.11
CA ILE A 18 18.96 -20.22 -1.82
C ILE A 18 18.21 -21.32 -1.09
N GLU A 19 18.75 -21.76 0.05
CA GLU A 19 18.11 -22.77 0.88
C GLU A 19 16.78 -22.23 1.43
N PHE A 20 15.73 -23.03 1.29
CA PHE A 20 14.42 -22.76 1.87
C PHE A 20 13.92 -24.00 2.62
N ILE A 21 13.75 -23.85 3.94
CA ILE A 21 13.14 -24.85 4.81
C ILE A 21 12.06 -24.12 5.62
N ASN A 22 10.79 -24.47 5.38
CA ASN A 22 9.67 -23.79 6.01
C ASN A 22 9.72 -23.95 7.55
N GLY A 23 9.68 -22.82 8.28
CA GLY A 23 9.69 -22.80 9.74
C GLY A 23 11.07 -22.98 10.40
N PHE A 24 12.15 -23.00 9.62
CA PHE A 24 13.53 -23.10 10.13
C PHE A 24 14.38 -21.89 9.72
N ASP A 25 15.46 -21.63 10.45
CA ASP A 25 16.47 -20.62 10.11
C ASP A 25 17.31 -21.08 8.90
N CYS A 26 16.80 -20.76 7.71
CA CYS A 26 17.41 -21.03 6.42
C CYS A 26 17.88 -19.73 5.74
N ASP A 27 18.66 -19.86 4.66
CA ASP A 27 19.16 -18.70 3.89
C ASP A 27 18.03 -17.77 3.43
N ALA A 28 16.92 -18.33 2.96
CA ALA A 28 15.76 -17.56 2.51
C ALA A 28 15.18 -16.68 3.62
N GLU A 29 15.11 -17.18 4.86
CA GLU A 29 14.58 -16.42 6.00
C GLU A 29 15.57 -15.37 6.49
N ARG A 30 16.88 -15.67 6.51
CA ARG A 30 17.92 -14.67 6.81
C ARG A 30 17.89 -13.51 5.82
N LEU A 31 17.79 -13.80 4.53
CA LEU A 31 17.69 -12.78 3.49
C LEU A 31 16.40 -11.96 3.61
N ARG A 32 15.28 -12.61 3.91
CA ARG A 32 14.01 -11.93 4.16
C ARG A 32 14.08 -10.98 5.36
N ASN A 33 14.70 -11.42 6.46
CA ASN A 33 14.94 -10.59 7.64
C ASN A 33 15.88 -9.41 7.35
N ALA A 34 16.79 -9.56 6.40
CA ALA A 34 17.61 -8.47 5.86
C ALA A 34 16.90 -7.61 4.79
N HIS A 35 15.58 -7.77 4.61
CA HIS A 35 14.74 -7.05 3.65
C HIS A 35 15.09 -7.30 2.18
N ILE A 36 15.64 -8.48 1.90
CA ILE A 36 15.98 -8.92 0.55
C ILE A 36 14.95 -9.94 0.10
N SER A 37 14.25 -9.63 -1.00
CA SER A 37 13.35 -10.58 -1.64
C SER A 37 14.15 -11.56 -2.50
N THR A 38 13.77 -12.83 -2.45
CA THR A 38 14.52 -13.94 -3.05
C THR A 38 13.62 -14.80 -3.94
N CYS A 39 14.22 -15.76 -4.64
CA CYS A 39 13.52 -16.82 -5.32
C CYS A 39 13.82 -18.13 -4.60
N ILE A 40 12.78 -18.84 -4.16
CA ILE A 40 12.90 -20.12 -3.47
C ILE A 40 12.37 -21.25 -4.36
N LEU A 41 12.85 -22.46 -4.13
CA LEU A 41 12.30 -23.67 -4.74
C LEU A 41 11.36 -24.35 -3.73
N GLY A 42 10.05 -24.21 -3.92
CA GLY A 42 9.02 -24.84 -3.11
C GLY A 42 7.75 -25.03 -3.93
N GLU A 43 7.44 -26.27 -4.34
CA GLU A 43 6.39 -26.55 -5.34
C GLU A 43 6.53 -25.68 -6.61
N GLY A 44 7.75 -25.64 -7.16
CA GLY A 44 8.16 -24.74 -8.23
C GLY A 44 8.96 -23.54 -7.74
N TYR A 45 9.48 -22.74 -8.66
CA TYR A 45 10.16 -21.49 -8.32
C TYR A 45 9.14 -20.44 -7.88
N ARG A 46 9.37 -19.82 -6.72
CA ARG A 46 8.47 -18.84 -6.13
C ARG A 46 9.18 -17.58 -5.71
N SER A 47 8.49 -16.45 -5.81
CA SER A 47 8.91 -15.24 -5.13
C SER A 47 8.82 -15.42 -3.62
N TRP A 48 9.81 -14.95 -2.87
CA TRP A 48 9.81 -14.98 -1.41
C TRP A 48 10.24 -13.62 -0.85
N GLY A 49 9.66 -13.23 0.27
CA GLY A 49 9.85 -11.89 0.86
C GLY A 49 8.61 -11.00 0.75
N GLY A 50 8.78 -9.72 0.42
CA GLY A 50 7.69 -8.73 0.44
C GLY A 50 7.88 -7.63 1.49
N GLU A 51 9.02 -7.64 2.17
CA GLU A 51 9.50 -6.54 2.99
C GLU A 51 10.11 -5.43 2.12
N THR A 52 9.87 -4.17 2.45
CA THR A 52 10.63 -3.03 1.93
C THR A 52 11.90 -2.82 2.77
N SER A 53 12.81 -1.98 2.31
CA SER A 53 14.01 -1.59 3.06
C SER A 53 13.82 -0.29 3.86
N HIS A 54 12.57 0.07 4.18
CA HIS A 54 12.26 1.31 4.89
C HIS A 54 12.57 1.15 6.39
N GLU A 55 13.02 2.22 7.06
CA GLU A 55 13.37 2.16 8.49
C GLU A 55 12.13 2.13 9.38
N ASP A 56 11.09 2.87 8.99
CA ASP A 56 9.81 2.85 9.69
C ASP A 56 9.04 1.54 9.43
N THR A 57 8.85 0.77 10.50
CA THR A 57 8.14 -0.51 10.52
C THR A 57 6.73 -0.45 9.96
N ILE A 58 6.05 0.71 9.97
CA ILE A 58 4.73 0.82 9.37
C ILE A 58 4.80 0.58 7.85
N TRP A 59 5.90 0.95 7.19
CA TRP A 59 6.11 0.82 5.75
C TRP A 59 6.87 -0.46 5.37
N GLN A 60 7.13 -1.34 6.33
CA GLN A 60 7.86 -2.58 6.07
C GLN A 60 7.14 -3.49 5.08
N ASP A 61 5.81 -3.51 5.09
CA ASP A 61 5.03 -4.34 4.17
C ASP A 61 4.89 -3.68 2.80
N LEU A 62 5.43 -4.32 1.76
CA LEU A 62 5.38 -3.80 0.38
C LEU A 62 3.94 -3.63 -0.11
N ALA A 63 3.01 -4.51 0.27
CA ALA A 63 1.63 -4.39 -0.19
C ALA A 63 0.92 -3.19 0.45
N ARG A 64 1.21 -2.89 1.72
CA ARG A 64 0.79 -1.63 2.34
C ARG A 64 1.30 -0.44 1.53
N VAL A 65 2.61 -0.35 1.30
CA VAL A 65 3.23 0.76 0.55
C VAL A 65 2.55 0.93 -0.81
N ARG A 66 2.38 -0.15 -1.57
CA ARG A 66 1.73 -0.12 -2.89
C ARG A 66 0.26 0.30 -2.82
N THR A 67 -0.47 -0.12 -1.78
CA THR A 67 -1.88 0.25 -1.61
C THR A 67 -2.01 1.75 -1.34
N PHE A 68 -1.22 2.27 -0.40
CA PHE A 68 -1.22 3.68 -0.04
C PHE A 68 -0.75 4.56 -1.19
N ASP A 69 0.32 4.18 -1.89
CA ASP A 69 0.83 4.88 -3.07
C ASP A 69 -0.24 5.00 -4.18
N ARG A 70 -0.93 3.89 -4.49
CA ARG A 70 -1.97 3.89 -5.53
C ARG A 70 -3.18 4.75 -5.16
N ILE A 71 -3.60 4.73 -3.89
CA ILE A 71 -4.68 5.58 -3.39
C ILE A 71 -4.25 7.05 -3.42
N ALA A 72 -3.02 7.37 -3.00
CA ALA A 72 -2.49 8.72 -3.03
C ALA A 72 -2.43 9.28 -4.46
N LEU A 73 -1.94 8.49 -5.43
CA LEU A 73 -1.92 8.88 -6.85
C LEU A 73 -3.33 9.12 -7.39
N ALA A 74 -4.30 8.27 -7.05
CA ALA A 74 -5.69 8.46 -7.45
C ALA A 74 -6.29 9.74 -6.84
N GLY A 75 -6.02 10.01 -5.56
CA GLY A 75 -6.43 11.23 -4.87
C GLY A 75 -5.83 12.49 -5.47
N GLN A 76 -4.52 12.49 -5.78
CA GLN A 76 -3.85 13.61 -6.45
C GLN A 76 -4.43 13.88 -7.83
N LYS A 77 -4.73 12.82 -8.62
CA LYS A 77 -5.36 12.97 -9.93
C LYS A 77 -6.77 13.54 -9.83
N ALA A 78 -7.53 13.18 -8.79
CA ALA A 78 -8.84 13.75 -8.51
C ALA A 78 -8.73 15.23 -8.09
N ALA A 79 -7.80 15.55 -7.19
CA ALA A 79 -7.54 16.91 -6.73
C ALA A 79 -7.11 17.83 -7.89
N PHE A 80 -6.26 17.35 -8.80
CA PHE A 80 -5.83 18.12 -9.98
C PHE A 80 -7.00 18.57 -10.86
N LYS A 81 -8.07 17.76 -10.97
CA LYS A 81 -9.28 18.13 -11.73
C LYS A 81 -10.11 19.26 -11.11
N ALA A 82 -9.79 19.68 -9.90
CA ALA A 82 -10.50 20.73 -9.19
C ALA A 82 -9.69 21.99 -8.96
N ILE A 83 -8.42 21.98 -9.35
CA ILE A 83 -7.63 23.21 -9.46
C ILE A 83 -8.39 24.15 -10.42
N ASP A 84 -8.42 25.43 -10.06
CA ASP A 84 -9.12 26.51 -10.78
C ASP A 84 -10.65 26.40 -10.85
N LYS A 85 -11.26 25.50 -10.07
CA LYS A 85 -12.72 25.40 -9.92
C LYS A 85 -13.22 26.12 -8.66
N LYS A 86 -14.52 26.39 -8.62
CA LYS A 86 -15.19 26.96 -7.45
C LYS A 86 -15.05 26.02 -6.24
N ALA A 87 -14.98 26.59 -5.04
CA ALA A 87 -14.89 25.81 -3.80
C ALA A 87 -16.07 24.83 -3.61
N SER A 88 -17.25 25.11 -4.18
CA SER A 88 -18.38 24.17 -4.18
C SER A 88 -18.05 22.83 -4.84
N GLU A 89 -17.13 22.81 -5.81
CA GLU A 89 -16.71 21.60 -6.51
C GLU A 89 -15.81 20.70 -5.64
N LEU A 90 -15.20 21.24 -4.59
CA LEU A 90 -14.36 20.48 -3.66
C LEU A 90 -15.16 19.42 -2.91
N TYR A 91 -16.45 19.69 -2.66
CA TYR A 91 -17.35 18.73 -2.05
C TYR A 91 -17.51 17.46 -2.90
N PHE A 92 -17.57 17.60 -4.23
CA PHE A 92 -17.63 16.45 -5.13
C PHE A 92 -16.35 15.63 -5.11
N ILE A 93 -15.17 16.24 -4.95
CA ILE A 93 -13.91 15.50 -4.82
C ILE A 93 -13.93 14.64 -3.55
N LYS A 94 -14.36 15.21 -2.43
CA LYS A 94 -14.47 14.46 -1.17
C LYS A 94 -15.34 13.23 -1.37
N ILE A 95 -16.51 13.40 -1.98
CA ILE A 95 -17.41 12.29 -2.31
C ILE A 95 -16.72 11.27 -3.21
N SER A 96 -16.07 11.69 -4.29
CA SER A 96 -15.38 10.77 -5.21
C SER A 96 -14.25 9.98 -4.52
N ILE A 97 -13.51 10.59 -3.59
CA ILE A 97 -12.50 9.90 -2.80
C ILE A 97 -13.17 8.90 -1.84
N GLU A 98 -14.26 9.29 -1.18
CA GLU A 98 -15.03 8.40 -0.30
C GLU A 98 -15.62 7.21 -1.04
N GLU A 99 -16.09 7.39 -2.29
CA GLU A 99 -16.58 6.33 -3.17
C GLU A 99 -15.45 5.36 -3.55
N LEU A 100 -14.28 5.87 -3.97
CA LEU A 100 -13.11 5.04 -4.25
C LEU A 100 -12.73 4.19 -3.03
N LEU A 101 -12.65 4.79 -1.84
CA LEU A 101 -12.29 4.07 -0.63
C LEU A 101 -13.38 3.06 -0.20
N ARG A 102 -14.65 3.38 -0.46
CA ARG A 102 -15.79 2.46 -0.28
C ARG A 102 -15.65 1.23 -1.15
N ASP A 103 -15.32 1.41 -2.44
CA ASP A 103 -15.13 0.32 -3.39
C ASP A 103 -13.96 -0.56 -2.97
N LEU A 104 -12.85 0.04 -2.52
CA LEU A 104 -11.69 -0.68 -2.01
C LEU A 104 -11.99 -1.45 -0.72
N LYS A 105 -12.87 -0.93 0.14
CA LYS A 105 -13.39 -1.66 1.30
C LYS A 105 -14.26 -2.84 0.86
N GLY A 106 -15.16 -2.64 -0.11
CA GLY A 106 -15.99 -3.71 -0.68
C GLY A 106 -15.17 -4.83 -1.32
N ALA A 107 -14.05 -4.48 -1.97
CA ALA A 107 -13.07 -5.39 -2.54
C ALA A 107 -12.13 -6.04 -1.50
N LYS A 108 -12.32 -5.77 -0.20
CA LYS A 108 -11.49 -6.28 0.92
C LYS A 108 -10.00 -5.88 0.85
N VAL A 109 -9.69 -4.80 0.13
CA VAL A 109 -8.35 -4.18 0.10
C VAL A 109 -8.14 -3.36 1.37
N LEU A 110 -9.18 -2.65 1.82
CA LEU A 110 -9.19 -1.87 3.06
C LEU A 110 -10.11 -2.52 4.10
N ILE A 111 -9.73 -2.40 5.38
CA ILE A 111 -10.59 -2.73 6.51
C ILE A 111 -11.53 -1.56 6.81
N GLY A 112 -10.99 -0.34 6.78
CA GLY A 112 -11.72 0.87 7.11
C GLY A 112 -11.02 2.11 6.58
N TYR A 113 -11.78 3.20 6.55
CA TYR A 113 -11.31 4.52 6.14
C TYR A 113 -12.17 5.62 6.78
N GLU A 114 -11.62 6.82 6.85
CA GLU A 114 -12.26 8.05 7.29
C GLU A 114 -11.75 9.20 6.41
N VAL A 115 -12.67 10.01 5.89
CA VAL A 115 -12.34 11.21 5.10
C VAL A 115 -13.00 12.41 5.74
N SER A 116 -12.19 13.37 6.17
CA SER A 116 -12.65 14.58 6.87
C SER A 116 -11.90 15.82 6.40
N TRP A 117 -12.54 16.99 6.49
CA TRP A 117 -11.84 18.25 6.28
C TRP A 117 -10.92 18.51 7.46
N ASP A 118 -9.71 18.99 7.19
CA ASP A 118 -8.76 19.33 8.24
C ASP A 118 -9.12 20.69 8.84
N GLU A 119 -9.86 20.71 9.95
CA GLU A 119 -10.32 21.94 10.59
C GLU A 119 -9.16 22.81 11.13
N GLU A 120 -8.05 22.19 11.53
CA GLU A 120 -6.87 22.91 12.03
C GLU A 120 -6.15 23.66 10.90
N ARG A 121 -6.08 23.05 9.71
CA ARG A 121 -5.42 23.66 8.55
C ARG A 121 -6.35 24.50 7.69
N ASN A 122 -7.65 24.25 7.68
CA ASN A 122 -8.65 25.03 6.94
C ASN A 122 -9.11 26.27 7.72
N THR A 123 -8.16 27.09 8.15
CA THR A 123 -8.44 28.40 8.75
C THR A 123 -9.05 29.37 7.72
N ASP A 124 -9.77 30.40 8.18
CA ASP A 124 -10.37 31.42 7.31
C ASP A 124 -9.36 32.05 6.33
N ALA A 125 -8.12 32.27 6.79
CA ALA A 125 -7.04 32.81 5.98
C ALA A 125 -6.63 31.84 4.86
N ASN A 126 -6.54 30.54 5.13
CA ASN A 126 -6.20 29.54 4.12
C ASN A 126 -7.34 29.34 3.13
N VAL A 127 -8.59 29.24 3.60
CA VAL A 127 -9.78 29.12 2.77
C VAL A 127 -9.93 30.33 1.84
N SER A 128 -9.74 31.54 2.37
CA SER A 128 -9.77 32.78 1.58
C SER A 128 -8.65 32.84 0.54
N ALA A 129 -7.49 32.23 0.83
CA ALA A 129 -6.38 32.08 -0.12
C ALA A 129 -6.57 30.91 -1.10
N GLY A 130 -7.72 30.22 -1.09
CA GLY A 130 -8.03 29.09 -1.97
C GLY A 130 -7.30 27.79 -1.61
N LYS A 131 -6.77 27.68 -0.40
CA LYS A 131 -6.08 26.47 0.09
C LYS A 131 -7.03 25.64 0.93
N PHE A 132 -7.17 24.37 0.55
CA PHE A 132 -8.04 23.42 1.23
C PHE A 132 -7.28 22.14 1.52
N TYR A 133 -7.49 21.60 2.72
CA TYR A 133 -6.81 20.42 3.24
C TYR A 133 -7.83 19.34 3.60
N LEU A 134 -7.62 18.14 3.08
CA LEU A 134 -8.46 16.97 3.32
C LEU A 134 -7.63 15.89 4.01
N ASN A 135 -8.13 15.39 5.14
CA ASN A 135 -7.55 14.28 5.86
C ASN A 135 -8.17 12.96 5.40
N ILE A 136 -7.31 12.02 5.05
CA ILE A 136 -7.69 10.68 4.60
C ILE A 136 -6.97 9.68 5.51
N LYS A 137 -7.71 9.09 6.45
CA LYS A 137 -7.22 7.99 7.28
C LYS A 137 -7.71 6.68 6.69
N MET A 138 -6.85 5.68 6.63
CA MET A 138 -7.21 4.37 6.08
C MET A 138 -6.38 3.27 6.70
N MET A 139 -6.96 2.07 6.73
CA MET A 139 -6.31 0.85 7.19
C MET A 139 -6.41 -0.21 6.10
N ASN A 140 -5.26 -0.63 5.57
CA ASN A 140 -5.19 -1.73 4.62
C ASN A 140 -5.46 -3.06 5.33
N ASN A 141 -5.96 -4.03 4.58
CA ASN A 141 -6.04 -5.40 5.05
C ASN A 141 -4.60 -5.98 5.15
N PRO A 142 -4.15 -6.44 6.33
CA PRO A 142 -2.78 -6.92 6.50
C PRO A 142 -2.57 -8.27 5.79
N ILE A 143 -1.34 -8.52 5.37
CA ILE A 143 -0.93 -9.82 4.83
C ILE A 143 -0.51 -10.72 5.98
N VAL A 144 -0.98 -11.97 5.95
CA VAL A 144 -0.49 -13.03 6.83
C VAL A 144 0.95 -13.35 6.48
N LYS A 145 1.88 -13.11 7.41
CA LYS A 145 3.32 -13.32 7.19
C LYS A 145 3.87 -14.61 7.79
N GLN A 146 3.29 -15.06 8.91
CA GLN A 146 3.67 -16.29 9.60
C GLN A 146 2.43 -16.88 10.27
N ILE A 147 2.32 -18.21 10.23
CA ILE A 147 1.34 -19.00 10.99
C ILE A 147 2.18 -19.98 11.81
N THR A 148 2.13 -19.85 13.14
CA THR A 148 2.78 -20.76 14.10
C THR A 148 1.77 -21.73 14.67
#